data_AF-A0A6M3LC15-F1
#
_entry.id   AF-A0A6M3LC15-F1
#
_cell.length_a   1.000
_cell.length_b   1.000
_cell.length_c   1.000
_cell.angle_alpha   90.00
_cell.angle_beta   90.00
_cell.angle_gamma   90.00
#
_symmetry.space_group_name_H-M   'P 1'
#
loop_
_entity.id
_entity.type
_entity.pdbx_description
1 polymer ?
#
loop_
_entity_poly.entity_id
_entity_poly.type
_entity_poly.pdbx_seq_one_letter_code
_entity_poly.pdbx_strand_id
1 'polypeptide(L)'
;MNDYNIFLFDVVERLWGMSYPIPQWVAWGLFGLGWFIAFVMTYHELRIQKANLETQADNKVKRKEIRESLGKFLEQGQSLQGKCFSQGESPEGECQSWADEVETFLENKLDSSYISRFRSSAGVPLTAMVDTTRHPNLWKAIHTRNFQLSKFLEEL
;
A
#
# COMPACT_ATOMS: atom_id res chain seq x y z
N MET A 1 54.95 -3.41 14.32
CA MET A 1 53.49 -3.26 14.31
C MET A 1 52.90 -4.05 15.48
N ASN A 2 53.18 -3.62 16.72
CA ASN A 2 52.49 -4.14 17.93
C ASN A 2 52.53 -3.13 19.10
N ASP A 3 53.04 -1.92 18.88
CA ASP A 3 53.37 -0.98 19.96
C ASP A 3 52.17 -0.16 20.47
N TYR A 4 51.06 -0.12 19.72
CA TYR A 4 49.84 0.60 20.14
C TYR A 4 49.06 -0.13 21.27
N ASN A 5 49.18 -1.46 21.37
CA ASN A 5 48.50 -2.23 22.41
C ASN A 5 49.17 -2.08 23.79
N ILE A 6 50.48 -1.83 23.83
CA ILE A 6 51.23 -1.71 25.08
C ILE A 6 50.92 -0.38 25.78
N PHE A 7 50.75 0.71 25.02
CA PHE A 7 50.42 2.02 25.60
C PHE A 7 49.00 2.09 26.17
N LEU A 8 48.03 1.45 25.51
CA LEU A 8 46.66 1.36 26.04
C LEU A 8 46.58 0.52 27.32
N PHE A 9 47.39 -0.53 27.43
CA PHE A 9 47.41 -1.39 28.62
C PHE A 9 47.97 -0.67 29.85
N ASP A 10 49.07 0.09 29.71
CA ASP A 10 49.71 0.83 30.82
C ASP A 10 48.83 1.99 31.34
N VAL A 11 48.07 2.64 30.44
CA VAL A 11 47.10 3.68 30.85
C VAL A 11 45.93 3.09 31.62
N VAL A 12 45.43 1.91 31.21
CA VAL A 12 44.35 1.20 31.92
C VAL A 12 44.83 0.71 33.29
N GLU A 13 46.05 0.18 33.38
CA GLU A 13 46.60 -0.34 34.64
C GLU A 13 46.85 0.80 35.66
N ARG A 14 47.32 1.96 35.20
CA ARG A 14 47.43 3.17 36.05
C ARG A 14 46.08 3.72 36.51
N LEU A 15 45.03 3.60 35.71
CA LEU A 15 43.68 3.99 36.11
C LEU A 15 43.07 3.02 37.14
N TRP A 16 43.42 1.73 37.06
CA TRP A 16 42.97 0.72 38.02
C TRP A 16 43.71 0.74 39.37
N GLY A 17 44.94 1.27 39.41
CA GLY A 17 45.70 1.44 40.66
C GLY A 17 45.19 2.55 41.59
N MET A 18 44.25 3.39 41.13
CA MET A 18 43.69 4.50 41.92
C MET A 18 42.46 4.01 42.70
N SER A 19 42.67 3.31 43.82
CA SER A 19 41.58 2.78 44.67
C SER A 19 40.88 3.86 45.53
N TYR A 20 40.39 4.92 44.91
CA TYR A 20 39.50 5.85 45.62
C TYR A 20 38.10 5.22 45.71
N PRO A 21 37.46 5.19 46.89
CA PRO A 21 36.08 4.75 47.01
C PRO A 21 35.22 5.66 46.14
N ILE A 22 34.61 5.09 45.09
CA ILE A 22 33.72 5.84 44.19
C ILE A 22 32.67 6.52 45.06
N PRO A 23 32.53 7.85 45.02
CA PRO A 23 31.52 8.54 45.80
C PRO A 23 30.12 8.01 45.41
N GLN A 24 29.29 7.70 46.42
CA GLN A 24 27.96 7.10 46.19
C GLN A 24 27.07 7.90 45.23
N TRP A 25 27.21 9.23 45.22
CA TRP A 25 26.46 10.11 44.31
C TRP A 25 26.78 9.85 42.83
N VAL A 26 28.00 9.41 42.50
CA VAL A 26 28.40 9.06 41.12
C VAL A 26 27.64 7.81 40.66
N ALA A 27 27.56 6.80 41.52
CA ALA A 27 26.84 5.56 41.22
C ALA A 27 25.36 5.82 40.96
N TRP A 28 24.71 6.65 41.79
CA TRP A 28 23.31 7.05 41.59
C TRP A 28 23.10 7.87 40.32
N GLY A 29 24.04 8.76 39.98
CA GLY A 29 23.99 9.53 38.74
C GLY A 29 24.01 8.65 37.49
N LEU A 30 24.93 7.67 37.44
CA LEU A 30 25.01 6.72 36.32
C LEU A 30 23.74 5.86 36.22
N PHE A 31 23.21 5.41 37.35
CA PHE A 31 21.97 4.64 37.37
C PHE A 31 20.78 5.46 36.86
N GLY A 32 20.64 6.71 37.32
CA GLY A 32 19.60 7.62 36.85
C GLY A 32 19.70 7.94 35.36
N LEU A 33 20.92 8.12 34.84
CA LEU A 33 21.17 8.32 33.42
C LEU A 33 20.72 7.10 32.59
N GLY A 34 21.05 5.89 33.04
CA GLY A 34 20.61 4.66 32.37
C GLY A 34 19.08 4.55 32.32
N TRP A 35 18.40 4.84 33.44
CA TRP A 35 16.94 4.87 33.49
C TRP A 35 16.33 5.94 32.58
N PHE A 36 16.90 7.13 32.55
CA PHE A 36 16.43 8.22 31.69
C PHE A 36 16.53 7.84 30.21
N ILE A 37 17.65 7.27 29.79
CA ILE A 37 17.85 6.80 28.41
C ILE A 37 16.82 5.72 28.06
N ALA A 38 16.64 4.72 28.92
CA ALA A 38 15.65 3.66 28.72
C ALA A 38 14.23 4.25 28.57
N PHE A 39 13.86 5.20 29.43
CA PHE A 39 12.57 5.87 29.39
C PHE A 39 12.36 6.65 28.09
N VAL A 40 13.35 7.42 27.65
CA VAL A 40 13.30 8.17 26.38
C VAL A 40 13.16 7.22 25.19
N MET A 41 13.91 6.11 25.20
CA MET A 41 13.85 5.10 24.15
C MET A 41 12.47 4.45 24.07
N THR A 42 11.91 3.99 25.19
CA THR A 42 10.56 3.42 25.24
C THR A 42 9.50 4.41 24.79
N TYR A 43 9.63 5.68 25.17
CA TYR A 43 8.68 6.72 24.75
C TYR A 43 8.75 6.98 23.23
N HIS A 44 9.97 6.99 22.67
CA HIS A 44 10.16 7.15 21.23
C HIS A 44 9.57 5.98 20.43
N GLU A 45 9.79 4.74 20.87
CA GLU A 45 9.18 3.55 20.26
C GLU A 45 7.65 3.63 20.26
N LEU A 46 7.06 4.04 21.39
CA LEU A 46 5.61 4.20 21.50
C LEU A 46 5.06 5.24 20.52
N ARG A 47 5.77 6.35 20.31
CA ARG A 47 5.37 7.37 19.31
C ARG A 47 5.41 6.83 17.89
N ILE A 48 6.46 6.08 17.54
CA ILE A 48 6.56 5.45 16.21
C ILE A 48 5.42 4.46 15.99
N GLN A 49 5.12 3.62 16.99
CA GLN A 49 4.01 2.68 16.90
C GLN A 49 2.68 3.38 16.68
N LYS A 50 2.41 4.47 17.41
CA LYS A 50 1.19 5.26 17.23
C LYS A 50 1.09 5.85 15.82
N ALA A 51 2.17 6.46 15.32
CA ALA A 51 2.20 7.03 13.98
C ALA A 51 1.99 5.97 12.88
N ASN A 52 2.59 4.79 13.06
CA ASN A 52 2.40 3.66 12.15
C ASN A 52 0.97 3.13 12.17
N LEU A 53 0.35 3.04 13.36
CA LEU A 53 -1.04 2.61 13.51
C LEU A 53 -2.02 3.60 12.87
N GLU A 54 -1.81 4.90 13.07
CA GLU A 54 -2.61 5.96 12.42
C GLU A 54 -2.47 5.87 10.90
N THR A 55 -1.24 5.72 10.38
CA THR A 55 -0.99 5.55 8.94
C THR A 55 -1.65 4.28 8.39
N GLN A 56 -1.64 3.18 9.14
CA GLN A 56 -2.32 1.95 8.75
C GLN A 56 -3.85 2.10 8.75
N ALA A 57 -4.41 2.81 9.72
CA ALA A 57 -5.84 3.08 9.78
C ALA A 57 -6.28 3.94 8.59
N ASP A 58 -5.56 5.02 8.29
CA ASP A 58 -5.83 5.89 7.15
C ASP A 58 -5.73 5.13 5.82
N ASN A 59 -4.72 4.27 5.68
CA ASN A 59 -4.56 3.44 4.48
C ASN A 59 -5.72 2.43 4.33
N LYS A 60 -6.23 1.85 5.43
CA LYS A 60 -7.39 0.96 5.39
C LYS A 60 -8.65 1.69 4.95
N VAL A 61 -8.88 2.91 5.46
CA VAL A 61 -10.02 3.74 5.07
C VAL A 61 -9.96 4.08 3.58
N LYS A 62 -8.81 4.57 3.10
CA LYS A 62 -8.60 4.88 1.68
C LYS A 62 -8.82 3.67 0.78
N ARG A 63 -8.27 2.49 1.15
CA ARG A 63 -8.49 1.25 0.38
C ARG A 63 -9.95 0.84 0.35
N LYS A 64 -10.67 0.98 1.46
CA LYS A 64 -12.10 0.69 1.52
C LYS A 64 -12.89 1.58 0.55
N GLU A 65 -12.64 2.89 0.56
CA GLU A 65 -13.29 3.84 -0.36
C GLU A 65 -13.01 3.52 -1.83
N ILE A 66 -11.77 3.13 -2.15
CA ILE A 66 -11.39 2.72 -3.50
C ILE A 66 -12.16 1.45 -3.90
N ARG A 67 -12.19 0.42 -3.04
CA ARG A 67 -12.93 -0.83 -3.32
C ARG A 67 -14.43 -0.57 -3.52
N GLU A 68 -15.04 0.27 -2.70
CA GLU A 68 -16.46 0.63 -2.84
C GLU A 68 -16.73 1.32 -4.18
N SER A 69 -15.86 2.23 -4.60
CA SER A 69 -15.98 2.94 -5.88
C SER A 69 -15.79 1.99 -7.07
N LEU A 70 -14.78 1.12 -7.02
CA LEU A 70 -14.57 0.08 -8.04
C LEU A 70 -15.74 -0.91 -8.11
N GLY A 71 -16.36 -1.24 -6.99
CA GLY A 71 -17.57 -2.06 -6.93
C GLY A 71 -18.74 -1.42 -7.69
N LYS A 72 -18.94 -0.11 -7.54
CA LYS A 72 -19.97 0.64 -8.29
C LYS A 72 -19.68 0.64 -9.79
N PHE A 73 -18.44 0.87 -10.19
CA PHE A 73 -18.06 0.82 -11.62
C PHE A 73 -18.26 -0.57 -12.22
N LEU A 74 -18.00 -1.62 -11.45
CA LEU A 74 -18.23 -3.01 -11.88
C LEU A 74 -19.72 -3.29 -12.08
N GLU A 75 -20.58 -2.87 -11.16
CA GLU A 75 -22.05 -2.99 -11.29
C GLU A 75 -22.57 -2.25 -12.53
N GLN A 76 -22.10 -1.01 -12.75
CA GLN A 76 -22.42 -0.24 -13.95
C GLN A 76 -21.96 -0.94 -15.24
N GLY A 77 -20.72 -1.46 -15.26
CA GLY A 77 -20.18 -2.20 -16.38
C GLY A 77 -20.96 -3.49 -16.66
N GLN A 78 -21.45 -4.18 -15.65
CA GLN A 78 -22.33 -5.36 -15.82
C GLN A 78 -23.69 -4.97 -16.40
N SER A 79 -24.26 -3.85 -15.97
CA SER A 79 -25.51 -3.31 -16.55
C SER A 79 -25.33 -2.97 -18.04
N LEU A 80 -24.24 -2.28 -18.41
CA LEU A 80 -23.91 -1.97 -19.80
C LEU A 80 -23.66 -3.23 -20.64
N GLN A 81 -23.02 -4.24 -20.06
CA GLN A 81 -22.85 -5.55 -20.69
C GLN A 81 -24.21 -6.20 -21.00
N GLY A 82 -25.19 -6.07 -20.12
CA GLY A 82 -26.59 -6.48 -20.35
C GLY A 82 -27.25 -5.74 -21.51
N LYS A 83 -27.05 -4.41 -21.60
CA LYS A 83 -27.59 -3.59 -22.70
C LYS A 83 -27.07 -4.01 -24.08
N CYS A 84 -25.85 -4.56 -24.17
CA CYS A 84 -25.27 -5.05 -25.43
C CYS A 84 -26.04 -6.22 -26.06
N PHE A 85 -26.89 -6.92 -25.28
CA PHE A 85 -27.78 -7.98 -25.79
C PHE A 85 -29.15 -7.47 -26.22
N SER A 86 -29.52 -6.24 -25.84
CA SER A 86 -30.85 -5.70 -26.12
C SER A 86 -31.01 -5.36 -27.61
N GLN A 87 -32.26 -5.40 -28.11
CA GLN A 87 -32.57 -5.02 -29.49
C GLN A 87 -32.68 -3.49 -29.70
N GLY A 88 -32.19 -2.69 -28.76
CA GLY A 88 -32.27 -1.23 -28.80
C GLY A 88 -31.17 -0.56 -29.65
N GLU A 89 -31.03 0.74 -29.43
CA GLU A 89 -29.93 1.55 -29.94
C GLU A 89 -28.59 1.10 -29.32
N SER A 90 -27.50 1.26 -30.07
CA SER A 90 -26.15 0.89 -29.62
C SER A 90 -25.78 1.70 -28.38
N PRO A 91 -25.42 1.08 -27.24
CA PRO A 91 -25.04 1.80 -26.02
C PRO A 91 -23.59 2.33 -26.06
N GLU A 92 -23.00 2.51 -27.25
CA GLU A 92 -21.59 2.85 -27.45
C GLU A 92 -21.18 4.12 -26.70
N GLY A 93 -22.00 5.17 -26.76
CA GLY A 93 -21.73 6.44 -26.06
C GLY A 93 -21.71 6.26 -24.53
N GLU A 94 -22.65 5.50 -23.97
CA GLU A 94 -22.67 5.21 -22.53
C GLU A 94 -21.45 4.37 -22.12
N CYS A 95 -21.04 3.41 -22.95
CA CYS A 95 -19.90 2.54 -22.68
C CYS A 95 -18.57 3.29 -22.75
N GLN A 96 -18.44 4.25 -23.66
CA GLN A 96 -17.28 5.12 -23.75
C GLN A 96 -17.21 6.07 -22.56
N SER A 97 -18.32 6.73 -22.21
CA SER A 97 -18.40 7.61 -21.02
C SER A 97 -18.01 6.86 -19.74
N TRP A 98 -18.56 5.65 -19.55
CA TRP A 98 -18.20 4.81 -18.42
C TRP A 98 -16.71 4.45 -18.39
N ALA A 99 -16.14 4.08 -19.54
CA ALA A 99 -14.71 3.77 -19.60
C ALA A 99 -13.84 4.99 -19.25
N ASP A 100 -14.18 6.17 -19.76
CA ASP A 100 -13.46 7.42 -19.48
C ASP A 100 -13.57 7.83 -18.00
N GLU A 101 -14.74 7.64 -17.39
CA GLU A 101 -14.95 7.85 -15.94
C GLU A 101 -14.09 6.91 -15.09
N VAL A 102 -14.03 5.63 -15.46
CA VAL A 102 -13.19 4.63 -14.77
C VAL A 102 -11.72 4.99 -14.91
N GLU A 103 -11.26 5.33 -16.11
CA GLU A 103 -9.86 5.70 -16.33
C GLU A 103 -9.45 6.95 -15.55
N THR A 104 -10.31 7.97 -15.55
CA THR A 104 -10.13 9.18 -14.74
C THR A 104 -10.07 8.84 -13.26
N PHE A 105 -10.92 7.93 -12.77
CA PHE A 105 -10.87 7.49 -11.38
C PHE A 105 -9.57 6.76 -11.05
N LEU A 106 -9.15 5.81 -11.90
CA LEU A 106 -7.92 5.04 -11.71
C LEU A 106 -6.68 5.95 -11.72
N GLU A 107 -6.64 6.96 -12.59
CA GLU A 107 -5.56 7.96 -12.63
C GLU A 107 -5.48 8.76 -11.32
N ASN A 108 -6.63 9.19 -10.80
CA ASN A 108 -6.67 10.07 -9.62
C ASN A 108 -6.48 9.33 -8.29
N LYS A 109 -6.87 8.05 -8.21
CA LYS A 109 -6.87 7.28 -6.95
C LYS A 109 -5.80 6.22 -6.87
N LEU A 110 -5.28 5.77 -8.01
CA LEU A 110 -4.25 4.75 -8.12
C LEU A 110 -3.09 5.30 -8.96
N ASP A 111 -2.44 4.44 -9.74
CA ASP A 111 -1.33 4.79 -10.62
C ASP A 111 -1.66 4.47 -12.08
N SER A 112 -0.96 5.14 -13.00
CA SER A 112 -1.04 4.96 -14.45
C SER A 112 -0.90 3.50 -14.94
N SER A 113 -0.21 2.64 -14.18
CA SER A 113 -0.14 1.20 -14.44
C SER A 113 -1.50 0.51 -14.43
N TYR A 114 -2.46 0.95 -13.60
CA TYR A 114 -3.81 0.40 -13.56
C TYR A 114 -4.62 0.73 -14.82
N ILE A 115 -4.41 1.92 -15.41
CA ILE A 115 -5.05 2.32 -16.68
C ILE A 115 -4.58 1.39 -17.81
N SER A 116 -3.27 1.13 -17.87
CA SER A 116 -2.68 0.24 -18.87
C SER A 116 -3.23 -1.19 -18.75
N ARG A 117 -3.37 -1.69 -17.51
CA ARG A 117 -3.97 -3.00 -17.23
C ARG A 117 -5.46 -3.04 -17.55
N PHE A 118 -6.21 -1.98 -17.25
CA PHE A 118 -7.65 -1.86 -17.52
C PHE A 118 -7.96 -1.94 -19.02
N ARG A 119 -7.12 -1.33 -19.86
CA ARG A 119 -7.22 -1.38 -21.33
C ARG A 119 -6.75 -2.72 -21.92
N SER A 120 -6.02 -3.51 -21.14
CA SER A 120 -5.41 -4.75 -21.63
C SER A 120 -6.38 -5.91 -21.61
N SER A 121 -6.39 -6.68 -22.70
CA SER A 121 -7.08 -7.98 -22.77
C SER A 121 -6.21 -9.14 -22.26
N ALA A 122 -5.01 -8.87 -21.73
CA ALA A 122 -4.12 -9.91 -21.23
C ALA A 122 -4.73 -10.63 -20.02
N GLY A 123 -4.66 -11.97 -20.04
CA GLY A 123 -5.15 -12.82 -18.96
C GLY A 123 -6.67 -12.98 -18.89
N VAL A 124 -7.43 -12.31 -19.76
CA VAL A 124 -8.89 -12.52 -19.86
C VAL A 124 -9.13 -13.90 -20.49
N PRO A 125 -9.87 -14.81 -19.83
CA PRO A 125 -10.22 -16.10 -20.41
C PRO A 125 -10.95 -15.90 -21.74
N LEU A 126 -10.55 -16.65 -22.77
CA LEU A 126 -11.30 -16.71 -24.03
C LEU A 126 -12.63 -17.40 -23.77
N THR A 127 -13.64 -16.62 -23.38
CA THR A 127 -15.01 -17.13 -23.31
C THR A 127 -15.50 -17.30 -24.74
N ALA A 128 -16.07 -18.47 -25.06
CA ALA A 128 -16.72 -18.68 -26.35
C ALA A 128 -17.73 -17.55 -26.54
N MET A 129 -17.53 -16.72 -27.56
CA MET A 129 -18.44 -15.61 -27.83
C MET A 129 -19.84 -16.15 -27.94
N VAL A 130 -20.76 -15.58 -27.17
CA VAL A 130 -22.17 -15.87 -27.36
C VAL A 130 -22.56 -15.15 -28.65
N ASP A 131 -22.68 -15.90 -29.74
CA ASP A 131 -23.04 -15.42 -31.09
C ASP A 131 -24.41 -14.70 -31.14
N THR A 132 -25.13 -14.68 -30.01
CA THR A 132 -26.40 -13.96 -29.85
C THR A 132 -26.22 -12.47 -29.51
N THR A 133 -24.99 -11.98 -29.34
CA THR A 133 -24.76 -10.55 -29.07
C THR A 133 -24.90 -9.71 -30.33
N ARG A 134 -25.72 -8.65 -30.25
CA ARG A 134 -25.90 -7.70 -31.36
C ARG A 134 -24.68 -6.79 -31.55
N HIS A 135 -23.98 -6.49 -30.45
CA HIS A 135 -22.78 -5.65 -30.42
C HIS A 135 -21.59 -6.43 -29.82
N PRO A 136 -21.05 -7.46 -30.50
CA PRO A 136 -20.07 -8.39 -29.93
C PRO A 136 -18.75 -7.71 -29.56
N ASN A 137 -18.31 -6.71 -30.34
CA ASN A 137 -17.09 -5.96 -30.05
C ASN A 137 -17.22 -5.12 -28.78
N LEU A 138 -18.36 -4.43 -28.62
CA LEU A 138 -18.64 -3.61 -27.45
C LEU A 138 -18.75 -4.48 -26.19
N TRP A 139 -19.48 -5.60 -26.31
CA TRP A 139 -19.59 -6.58 -25.25
C TRP A 139 -18.22 -7.12 -24.82
N LYS A 140 -17.35 -7.49 -25.78
CA LYS A 140 -15.99 -7.99 -25.49
C LYS A 140 -15.14 -6.96 -24.76
N ALA A 141 -15.22 -5.70 -25.18
CA ALA A 141 -14.48 -4.60 -24.57
C ALA A 141 -14.92 -4.37 -23.11
N ILE A 142 -16.23 -4.31 -22.85
CA ILE A 142 -16.78 -4.15 -21.51
C ILE A 142 -16.46 -5.37 -20.64
N HIS A 143 -16.63 -6.58 -21.17
CA HIS A 143 -16.34 -7.81 -20.44
C HIS A 143 -14.87 -7.88 -20.00
N THR A 144 -13.95 -7.54 -20.90
CA THR A 144 -12.51 -7.43 -20.61
C THR A 144 -12.27 -6.44 -19.47
N ARG A 145 -12.83 -5.24 -19.57
CA ARG A 145 -12.69 -4.18 -18.55
C ARG A 145 -13.28 -4.58 -17.20
N ASN A 146 -14.46 -5.21 -17.19
CA ASN A 146 -15.08 -5.76 -15.97
C ASN A 146 -14.20 -6.83 -15.33
N PHE A 147 -13.58 -7.70 -16.13
CA PHE A 147 -12.65 -8.70 -15.62
C PHE A 147 -11.44 -8.06 -14.95
N GLN A 148 -10.85 -7.02 -15.57
CA GLN A 148 -9.72 -6.29 -14.96
C GLN A 148 -10.14 -5.56 -13.68
N LEU A 149 -11.33 -4.95 -13.64
CA LEU A 149 -11.87 -4.33 -12.41
C LEU A 149 -12.04 -5.34 -11.28
N SER A 150 -12.55 -6.54 -11.59
CA SER A 150 -12.65 -7.64 -10.62
C SER A 150 -11.27 -8.04 -10.09
N LYS A 151 -10.25 -8.07 -10.95
CA LYS A 151 -8.87 -8.33 -10.52
C LYS A 151 -8.31 -7.24 -9.62
N PHE A 152 -8.59 -5.97 -9.91
CA PHE A 152 -8.17 -4.87 -9.05
C PHE A 152 -8.82 -4.94 -7.66
N LEU A 153 -10.08 -5.36 -7.58
CA LEU A 153 -10.77 -5.59 -6.31
C LEU A 153 -10.15 -6.72 -5.48
N GLU A 154 -9.62 -7.77 -6.14
CA GLU A 154 -8.90 -8.86 -5.47
C GLU A 154 -7.52 -8.43 -4.94
N GLU A 155 -6.86 -7.48 -5.60
CA GLU A 155 -5.49 -7.03 -5.27
C GLU A 155 -5.43 -5.99 -4.15
N LEU A 156 -6.41 -5.09 -4.08
CA LEU A 156 -6.51 -4.04 -3.06
C LEU A 156 -6.96 -4.63 -1.73
#